data_AF-A0A1L9WVP0-F1
#
_entry.id   AF-A0A1L9WVP0-F1
#
_cell.length_a   1.000
_cell.length_b   1.000
_cell.length_c   1.000
_cell.angle_alpha   90.00
_cell.angle_beta   90.00
_cell.angle_gamma   90.00
#
_symmetry.space_group_name_H-M   'P 1'
#
loop_
_entity.id
_entity.type
_entity.pdbx_description
1 polymer ?
#
loop_
_entity_poly.entity_id
_entity_poly.type
_entity_poly.pdbx_seq_one_letter_code
_entity_poly.pdbx_strand_id
1 'polypeptide(L)'
;MTNQTAPVSHNYCPSTIHLPHYATNTTPVFLLIAQFGILWIAVLGVALTIIHRARPTASRSDQSAFVWMCLTGSIHLFFEAYFVINHQSLASSQDLFGQLWKEYSLSDSRYLTSDAFLVSMEAVTAFCWGPLAFFIAYCIAAQHPARHALQLTMSLGQVYGDVLYYATSLFDFYYHGMEFCRPEGYYFWFYYFFMNFIWIAVGSYYAYQSAVEITRAFGKLGELDRKRKSN
;
A
#
# COMPACT_ATOMS: atom_id res chain seq x y z
N MET A 1 13.97 40.23 14.56
CA MET A 1 13.01 39.70 15.54
C MET A 1 12.15 38.67 14.81
N THR A 2 12.51 37.38 14.90
CA THR A 2 11.73 36.29 14.31
C THR A 2 10.46 36.11 15.15
N ASN A 3 9.30 36.41 14.58
CA ASN A 3 8.00 36.05 15.15
C ASN A 3 7.95 34.52 15.26
N GLN A 4 8.32 33.98 16.41
CA GLN A 4 8.01 32.61 16.77
C GLN A 4 6.50 32.57 17.05
N THR A 5 5.71 32.30 16.01
CA THR A 5 4.32 31.85 16.19
C THR A 5 4.34 30.67 17.13
N ALA A 6 3.59 30.73 18.23
CA ALA A 6 3.47 29.64 19.18
C ALA A 6 3.11 28.34 18.45
N PRO A 7 3.69 27.18 18.82
CA PRO A 7 3.40 25.92 18.18
C PRO A 7 1.89 25.63 18.27
N VAL A 8 1.28 25.34 17.13
CA VAL A 8 -0.14 24.98 17.05
C VAL A 8 -0.31 23.60 17.70
N SER A 9 -1.21 23.50 18.68
CA SER A 9 -1.51 22.23 19.35
C SER A 9 -2.02 21.21 18.33
N HIS A 10 -1.53 19.97 18.42
CA HIS A 10 -1.94 18.85 17.58
C HIS A 10 -2.25 17.60 18.40
N ASN A 11 -2.92 16.63 17.77
CA ASN A 11 -3.41 15.42 18.44
C ASN A 11 -2.55 14.16 18.13
N TYR A 12 -1.40 14.31 17.49
CA TYR A 12 -0.47 13.20 17.19
C TYR A 12 0.32 12.75 18.43
N CYS A 13 0.77 11.50 18.42
CA CYS A 13 1.55 10.88 19.49
C CYS A 13 3.00 10.67 19.07
N PRO A 14 4.01 10.96 19.90
CA PRO A 14 3.90 11.59 21.22
C PRO A 14 3.40 13.04 21.13
N SER A 15 2.88 13.65 22.20
CA SER A 15 2.41 15.05 22.11
C SER A 15 3.53 16.07 21.88
N THR A 16 4.78 15.66 22.04
CA THR A 16 5.99 16.50 21.95
C THR A 16 6.60 16.56 20.54
N ILE A 17 6.03 15.88 19.54
CA ILE A 17 6.58 15.91 18.18
C ILE A 17 6.55 17.33 17.63
N HIS A 18 7.63 17.71 16.96
CA HIS A 18 7.73 19.03 16.35
C HIS A 18 7.22 18.98 14.91
N LEU A 19 6.01 19.51 14.68
CA LEU A 19 5.38 19.58 13.37
C LEU A 19 5.40 21.04 12.85
N PRO A 20 6.45 21.45 12.13
CA PRO A 20 6.53 22.82 11.62
C PRO A 20 5.38 23.09 10.65
N HIS A 21 4.78 24.29 10.77
CA HIS A 21 3.68 24.75 9.92
C HIS A 21 2.42 23.86 9.96
N TYR A 22 2.22 23.07 11.03
CA TYR A 22 1.04 22.23 11.18
C TYR A 22 -0.26 23.04 11.02
N ALA A 23 -1.16 22.51 10.20
CA ALA A 23 -2.50 23.03 10.01
C ALA A 23 -3.52 21.88 10.10
N THR A 24 -4.51 22.04 10.97
CA THR A 24 -5.65 21.11 11.09
C THR A 24 -6.37 20.97 9.75
N ASN A 25 -6.90 19.78 9.47
CA ASN A 25 -7.77 19.55 8.32
C ASN A 25 -8.94 20.54 8.33
N THR A 26 -9.14 21.22 7.21
CA THR A 26 -10.28 22.12 6.98
C THR A 26 -11.51 21.37 6.50
N THR A 27 -11.31 20.20 5.86
CA THR A 27 -12.38 19.34 5.35
C THR A 27 -12.75 18.29 6.41
N PRO A 28 -14.05 18.11 6.72
CA PRO A 28 -14.50 17.05 7.61
C PRO A 28 -14.04 15.65 7.15
N VAL A 29 -13.60 14.82 8.09
CA VAL A 29 -13.04 13.47 7.83
C VAL A 29 -14.00 12.60 7.01
N PHE A 30 -15.30 12.63 7.31
CA PHE A 30 -16.27 11.84 6.56
C PHE A 30 -16.34 12.22 5.07
N LEU A 31 -16.15 13.51 4.72
CA LEU A 31 -16.09 13.96 3.33
C LEU A 31 -14.79 13.52 2.65
N LEU A 32 -13.66 13.57 3.37
CA LEU A 32 -12.38 13.06 2.87
C LEU A 32 -12.49 11.57 2.52
N ILE A 33 -13.01 10.76 3.44
CA ILE A 33 -13.21 9.31 3.24
C ILE A 33 -14.20 9.05 2.11
N ALA A 34 -15.29 9.81 2.00
CA ALA A 34 -16.27 9.65 0.92
C ALA A 34 -15.66 9.95 -0.45
N GLN A 35 -14.89 11.05 -0.58
CA GLN A 35 -14.20 11.41 -1.82
C GLN A 35 -13.16 10.35 -2.19
N PHE A 36 -12.39 9.87 -1.22
CA PHE A 36 -11.40 8.80 -1.42
C PHE A 36 -12.07 7.50 -1.86
N GLY A 37 -13.18 7.12 -1.22
CA GLY A 37 -13.99 5.97 -1.60
C GLY A 37 -14.51 6.05 -3.03
N ILE A 38 -14.99 7.21 -3.46
CA ILE A 38 -15.45 7.42 -4.85
C ILE A 38 -14.31 7.22 -5.84
N LEU A 39 -13.10 7.73 -5.55
CA LEU A 39 -11.92 7.52 -6.40
C LEU A 39 -11.60 6.03 -6.55
N TRP A 40 -11.60 5.27 -5.46
CA TRP A 40 -11.31 3.83 -5.52
C TRP A 40 -12.42 3.04 -6.19
N ILE A 41 -13.69 3.38 -5.98
CA ILE A 41 -14.81 2.77 -6.71
C ILE A 41 -14.66 3.01 -8.22
N ALA A 42 -14.25 4.22 -8.63
CA ALA A 42 -13.99 4.53 -10.03
C ALA A 42 -12.83 3.69 -10.59
N VAL A 43 -11.72 3.57 -9.87
CA VAL A 43 -10.57 2.70 -10.25
C VAL A 43 -11.03 1.25 -10.42
N LEU A 44 -11.80 0.71 -9.48
CA LEU A 44 -12.33 -0.66 -9.54
C LEU A 44 -13.26 -0.85 -10.75
N GLY A 45 -14.17 0.10 -11.00
CA GLY A 45 -15.09 0.06 -12.14
C GLY A 45 -14.38 0.13 -13.49
N VAL A 46 -13.36 0.99 -13.61
CA VAL A 46 -12.51 1.08 -14.81
C VAL A 46 -11.73 -0.21 -15.01
N ALA A 47 -11.09 -0.76 -13.97
CA ALA A 47 -10.34 -2.00 -14.04
C ALA A 47 -11.21 -3.19 -14.47
N LEU A 48 -12.42 -3.32 -13.90
CA LEU A 48 -13.41 -4.33 -14.30
C LEU A 48 -13.81 -4.20 -15.77
N THR A 49 -14.09 -2.96 -16.21
CA THR A 49 -14.44 -2.69 -17.60
C THR A 49 -13.30 -3.06 -18.56
N ILE A 50 -12.05 -2.76 -18.18
CA ILE A 50 -10.87 -3.07 -18.97
C ILE A 50 -10.71 -4.59 -19.11
N ILE A 51 -10.75 -5.36 -18.01
CA ILE A 51 -10.55 -6.81 -18.09
C ILE A 51 -11.66 -7.51 -18.86
N HIS A 52 -12.93 -7.09 -18.71
CA HIS A 52 -14.05 -7.64 -19.47
C HIS A 52 -13.93 -7.36 -20.98
N ARG A 53 -13.32 -6.24 -21.37
CA ARG A 53 -13.08 -5.91 -22.78
C ARG A 53 -11.82 -6.59 -23.35
N ALA A 54 -10.73 -6.55 -22.59
CA ALA A 54 -9.43 -7.06 -23.05
C ALA A 54 -9.39 -8.60 -23.05
N ARG A 55 -10.03 -9.25 -22.08
CA ARG A 55 -10.09 -10.72 -21.98
C ARG A 55 -11.46 -11.18 -21.45
N PRO A 56 -12.51 -11.18 -22.31
CA PRO A 56 -13.87 -11.57 -21.91
C PRO A 56 -13.98 -12.99 -21.32
N THR A 57 -13.04 -13.88 -21.68
CA THR A 57 -12.96 -15.26 -21.20
C THR A 57 -12.16 -15.42 -19.90
N ALA A 58 -11.73 -14.31 -19.27
CA ALA A 58 -10.98 -14.35 -18.02
C ALA A 58 -11.80 -15.04 -16.91
N SER A 59 -11.16 -15.95 -16.18
CA SER A 59 -11.76 -16.59 -15.01
C SER A 59 -12.08 -15.55 -13.93
N ARG A 60 -13.00 -15.87 -12.99
CA ARG A 60 -13.28 -14.99 -11.85
C ARG A 60 -12.02 -14.69 -11.04
N SER A 61 -11.13 -15.67 -10.87
CA SER A 61 -9.85 -15.47 -10.19
C SER A 61 -8.94 -14.48 -10.93
N ASP A 62 -8.91 -14.54 -12.26
CA ASP A 62 -8.11 -13.61 -13.07
C ASP A 62 -8.70 -12.21 -13.07
N GLN A 63 -10.03 -12.08 -13.09
CA GLN A 63 -10.72 -10.80 -12.97
C GLN A 63 -10.42 -10.15 -11.61
N SER A 64 -10.56 -10.90 -10.51
CA SER A 64 -10.24 -10.40 -9.16
C SER A 64 -8.76 -10.03 -9.02
N ALA A 65 -7.85 -10.84 -9.56
CA ALA A 65 -6.42 -10.53 -9.56
C ALA A 65 -6.12 -9.27 -10.38
N PHE A 66 -6.70 -9.12 -11.57
CA PHE A 66 -6.51 -7.94 -12.39
C PHE A 66 -6.96 -6.68 -11.67
N VAL A 67 -8.17 -6.69 -11.11
CA VAL A 67 -8.75 -5.55 -10.39
C VAL A 67 -7.93 -5.21 -9.16
N TRP A 68 -7.49 -6.23 -8.40
CA TRP A 68 -6.61 -6.03 -7.26
C TRP A 68 -5.27 -5.37 -7.67
N MET A 69 -4.65 -5.83 -8.75
CA MET A 69 -3.39 -5.28 -9.25
C MET A 69 -3.56 -3.82 -9.73
N CYS A 70 -4.68 -3.48 -10.37
CA CYS A 70 -4.97 -2.09 -10.73
C CYS A 70 -5.20 -1.22 -9.49
N LEU A 71 -5.99 -1.67 -8.51
CA LEU A 71 -6.19 -0.95 -7.26
C LEU A 71 -4.85 -0.73 -6.54
N THR A 72 -4.05 -1.79 -6.43
CA THR A 72 -2.72 -1.78 -5.83
C THR A 72 -1.82 -0.75 -6.50
N GLY A 73 -1.70 -0.82 -7.82
CA GLY A 73 -0.90 0.11 -8.60
C GLY A 73 -1.34 1.56 -8.41
N SER A 74 -2.64 1.80 -8.34
CA SER A 74 -3.18 3.15 -8.12
C SER A 74 -2.95 3.67 -6.70
N ILE A 75 -3.09 2.84 -5.64
CA ILE A 75 -2.79 3.27 -4.27
C ILE A 75 -1.31 3.66 -4.15
N HIS A 76 -0.41 2.78 -4.61
CA HIS A 76 1.02 3.05 -4.55
C HIS A 76 1.42 4.30 -5.35
N LEU A 77 0.96 4.44 -6.61
CA LEU A 77 1.39 5.55 -7.47
C LEU A 77 0.71 6.89 -7.20
N PHE A 78 -0.50 6.91 -6.64
CA PHE A 78 -1.22 8.17 -6.39
C PHE A 78 -1.20 8.57 -4.92
N PHE A 79 -1.40 7.63 -4.00
CA PHE A 79 -1.50 7.95 -2.58
C PHE A 79 -0.14 7.90 -1.88
N GLU A 80 0.59 6.80 -2.00
CA GLU A 80 1.92 6.65 -1.37
C GLU A 80 2.98 7.52 -2.05
N ALA A 81 2.98 7.61 -3.38
CA ALA A 81 3.86 8.54 -4.09
C ALA A 81 3.60 10.00 -3.68
N TYR A 82 2.34 10.38 -3.42
CA TYR A 82 2.03 11.72 -2.92
C TYR A 82 2.70 11.94 -1.56
N PHE A 83 2.64 10.96 -0.64
CA PHE A 83 3.37 11.05 0.63
C PHE A 83 4.87 11.22 0.40
N VAL A 84 5.49 10.34 -0.40
CA VAL A 84 6.94 10.37 -0.64
C VAL A 84 7.40 11.68 -1.27
N ILE A 85 6.59 12.32 -2.12
CA ILE A 85 6.92 13.60 -2.74
C ILE A 85 6.72 14.77 -1.78
N ASN A 86 5.71 14.70 -0.90
CA ASN A 86 5.27 15.84 -0.08
C ASN A 86 5.55 15.66 1.43
N HIS A 87 6.29 14.64 1.85
CA HIS A 87 6.46 14.26 3.26
C HIS A 87 6.94 15.42 4.17
N GLN A 88 7.74 16.33 3.64
CA GLN A 88 8.27 17.49 4.39
C GLN A 88 7.21 18.58 4.65
N SER A 89 6.25 18.76 3.74
CA SER A 89 5.20 19.78 3.84
C SER A 89 3.85 19.21 4.29
N LEU A 90 3.75 17.89 4.47
CA LEU A 90 2.51 17.15 4.68
C LEU A 90 1.67 17.69 5.85
N ALA A 91 2.33 18.10 6.93
CA ALA A 91 1.66 18.67 8.12
C ALA A 91 0.87 19.96 7.83
N SER A 92 1.22 20.69 6.76
CA SER A 92 0.56 21.92 6.34
C SER A 92 -0.43 21.74 5.17
N SER A 93 -0.37 20.61 4.46
CA SER A 93 -1.16 20.36 3.26
C SER A 93 -2.67 20.40 3.51
N GLN A 94 -3.41 20.97 2.55
CA GLN A 94 -4.88 21.12 2.62
C GLN A 94 -5.60 20.55 1.39
N ASP A 95 -4.88 19.97 0.44
CA ASP A 95 -5.52 19.16 -0.61
C ASP A 95 -6.03 17.82 -0.04
N LEU A 96 -6.80 17.09 -0.86
CA LEU A 96 -7.44 15.84 -0.46
C LEU A 96 -6.44 14.81 0.09
N PHE A 97 -5.33 14.56 -0.61
CA PHE A 97 -4.37 13.54 -0.20
C PHE A 97 -3.58 13.98 1.02
N GLY A 98 -3.18 15.24 1.10
CA GLY A 98 -2.52 15.78 2.29
C GLY A 98 -3.38 15.67 3.56
N GLN A 99 -4.68 15.98 3.46
CA GLN A 99 -5.59 15.84 4.58
C GLN A 99 -5.88 14.38 4.95
N LEU A 100 -5.98 13.48 3.97
CA LEU A 100 -6.11 12.03 4.21
C LEU A 100 -4.88 11.44 4.89
N TRP A 101 -3.68 11.84 4.48
CA TRP A 101 -2.44 11.43 5.13
C TRP A 101 -2.34 11.97 6.56
N LYS A 102 -2.76 13.22 6.80
CA LYS A 102 -2.87 13.74 8.17
C LYS A 102 -3.87 12.99 9.04
N GLU A 103 -4.97 12.51 8.47
CA GLU A 103 -5.94 11.65 9.18
C GLU A 103 -5.31 10.28 9.49
N TYR A 104 -4.72 9.64 8.49
CA TYR A 104 -4.06 8.34 8.65
C TYR A 104 -2.90 8.41 9.65
N SER A 105 -2.18 9.53 9.70
CA SER A 105 -1.08 9.76 10.64
C SER A 105 -1.51 9.83 12.12
N LEU A 106 -2.82 9.87 12.41
CA LEU A 106 -3.31 9.68 13.79
C LEU A 106 -3.13 8.24 14.26
N SER A 107 -3.01 7.29 13.33
CA SER A 107 -2.67 5.90 13.61
C SER A 107 -1.16 5.64 13.66
N ASP A 108 -0.37 6.52 13.05
CA ASP A 108 1.09 6.46 13.07
C ASP A 108 1.70 7.83 12.70
N SER A 109 2.15 8.58 13.70
CA SER A 109 2.68 9.93 13.49
C SER A 109 3.98 9.98 12.69
N ARG A 110 4.67 8.84 12.50
CA ARG A 110 5.94 8.76 11.78
C ARG A 110 5.84 9.27 10.35
N TYR A 111 4.64 9.21 9.76
CA TYR A 111 4.30 9.80 8.46
C TYR A 111 4.41 11.34 8.46
N LEU A 112 4.24 12.02 9.59
CA LEU A 112 4.38 13.49 9.68
C LEU A 112 5.78 13.95 10.10
N THR A 113 6.62 13.04 10.57
CA THR A 113 8.00 13.35 10.99
C THR A 113 9.04 12.95 9.96
N SER A 114 8.63 12.51 8.77
CA SER A 114 9.55 12.02 7.73
C SER A 114 10.44 10.88 8.25
N ASP A 115 9.86 9.91 8.94
CA ASP A 115 10.59 8.73 9.41
C ASP A 115 11.36 8.06 8.26
N ALA A 116 12.64 7.78 8.50
CA ALA A 116 13.55 7.32 7.45
C ALA A 116 13.12 5.97 6.87
N PHE A 117 12.58 5.08 7.70
CA PHE A 117 12.09 3.79 7.24
C PHE A 117 10.80 3.97 6.43
N LEU A 118 9.81 4.70 6.95
CA LEU A 118 8.55 4.91 6.23
C LEU A 118 8.76 5.59 4.88
N VAL A 119 9.51 6.69 4.82
CA VAL A 119 9.78 7.39 3.55
C VAL A 119 10.48 6.46 2.55
N SER A 120 11.45 5.66 3.00
CA SER A 120 12.18 4.74 2.12
C SER A 120 11.34 3.57 1.64
N MET A 121 10.57 2.94 2.54
CA MET A 121 9.67 1.85 2.22
C MET A 121 8.60 2.32 1.23
N GLU A 122 7.93 3.42 1.54
CA GLU A 122 6.87 3.99 0.70
C GLU A 122 7.41 4.46 -0.66
N ALA A 123 8.67 4.87 -0.75
CA ALA A 123 9.30 5.17 -2.04
C ALA A 123 9.45 3.90 -2.91
N VAL A 124 9.82 2.77 -2.31
CA VAL A 124 9.90 1.49 -3.02
C VAL A 124 8.50 1.01 -3.43
N THR A 125 7.50 1.13 -2.56
CA THR A 125 6.13 0.75 -2.91
C THR A 125 5.60 1.63 -4.04
N ALA A 126 5.75 2.95 -3.94
CA ALA A 126 5.30 3.90 -4.94
C ALA A 126 5.97 3.70 -6.30
N PHE A 127 7.31 3.65 -6.35
CA PHE A 127 8.06 3.73 -7.60
C PHE A 127 8.51 2.37 -8.15
N CYS A 128 8.43 1.29 -7.37
CA CYS A 128 8.69 -0.08 -7.85
C CYS A 128 7.41 -0.91 -7.88
N TRP A 129 6.70 -1.06 -6.75
CA TRP A 129 5.51 -1.92 -6.70
C TRP A 129 4.32 -1.35 -7.45
N GLY A 130 4.12 -0.03 -7.45
CA GLY A 130 3.07 0.63 -8.21
C GLY A 130 3.12 0.33 -9.71
N PRO A 131 4.23 0.64 -10.42
CA PRO A 131 4.41 0.29 -11.82
C PRO A 131 4.36 -1.22 -12.08
N LEU A 132 4.98 -2.02 -11.19
CA LEU A 132 4.98 -3.48 -11.32
C LEU A 132 3.58 -4.06 -11.22
N ALA A 133 2.70 -3.54 -10.36
CA ALA A 133 1.32 -3.98 -10.23
C ALA A 133 0.55 -3.78 -11.54
N PHE A 134 0.69 -2.62 -12.20
CA PHE A 134 0.10 -2.41 -13.52
C PHE A 134 0.68 -3.34 -14.59
N PHE A 135 1.99 -3.61 -14.53
CA PHE A 135 2.61 -4.56 -15.45
C PHE A 135 2.13 -6.00 -15.21
N ILE A 136 1.88 -6.40 -13.96
CA ILE A 136 1.25 -7.69 -13.63
C ILE A 136 -0.19 -7.71 -14.14
N ALA A 137 -0.96 -6.63 -14.00
CA ALA A 137 -2.30 -6.52 -14.57
C ALA A 137 -2.28 -6.71 -16.10
N TYR A 138 -1.33 -6.09 -16.80
CA TYR A 138 -1.07 -6.35 -18.21
C TYR A 138 -0.76 -7.84 -18.47
N CYS A 139 0.13 -8.45 -17.69
CA CYS A 139 0.44 -9.88 -17.83
C CYS A 139 -0.80 -10.77 -17.64
N ILE A 140 -1.74 -10.40 -16.76
CA ILE A 140 -3.00 -11.13 -16.56
C ILE A 140 -3.90 -11.03 -17.80
N ALA A 141 -4.04 -9.83 -18.37
CA ALA A 141 -4.86 -9.58 -19.55
C ALA A 141 -4.27 -10.27 -20.79
N ALA A 142 -2.95 -10.18 -20.98
CA ALA A 142 -2.22 -10.77 -22.11
C ALA A 142 -1.89 -12.26 -21.93
N GLN A 143 -2.26 -12.88 -20.80
CA GLN A 143 -1.88 -14.25 -20.44
C GLN A 143 -0.38 -14.51 -20.52
N HIS A 144 0.42 -13.52 -20.13
CA HIS A 144 1.87 -13.55 -20.24
C HIS A 144 2.49 -14.51 -19.19
N PRO A 145 3.44 -15.39 -19.58
CA PRO A 145 3.99 -16.40 -18.68
C PRO A 145 4.75 -15.83 -17.47
N ALA A 146 5.24 -14.59 -17.57
CA ALA A 146 5.93 -13.92 -16.46
C ALA A 146 5.00 -13.52 -15.30
N ARG A 147 3.67 -13.57 -15.46
CA ARG A 147 2.69 -13.14 -14.45
C ARG A 147 3.03 -13.65 -13.06
N HIS A 148 3.16 -14.97 -12.88
CA HIS A 148 3.30 -15.56 -11.55
C HIS A 148 4.66 -15.25 -10.92
N ALA A 149 5.73 -15.16 -11.71
CA ALA A 149 7.04 -14.76 -11.21
C ALA A 149 7.01 -13.32 -10.67
N LEU A 150 6.45 -12.40 -11.44
CA LEU A 150 6.34 -10.98 -11.06
C LEU A 150 5.38 -10.78 -9.89
N GLN A 151 4.22 -11.46 -9.93
CA GLN A 151 3.23 -11.44 -8.84
C GLN A 151 3.83 -11.97 -7.54
N LEU A 152 4.61 -13.05 -7.57
CA LEU A 152 5.29 -13.57 -6.39
C LEU A 152 6.28 -12.55 -5.82
N THR A 153 7.15 -11.98 -6.67
CA THR A 153 8.14 -10.96 -6.25
C THR A 153 7.48 -9.78 -5.57
N MET A 154 6.45 -9.20 -6.19
CA MET A 154 5.74 -8.05 -5.63
C MET A 154 5.01 -8.41 -4.33
N SER A 155 4.32 -9.55 -4.30
CA SER A 155 3.54 -9.97 -3.13
C SER A 155 4.42 -10.21 -1.90
N LEU A 156 5.61 -10.81 -2.10
CA LEU A 156 6.60 -10.95 -1.03
C LEU A 156 7.14 -9.60 -0.57
N GLY A 157 7.39 -8.68 -1.51
CA GLY A 157 7.82 -7.31 -1.19
C GLY A 157 6.81 -6.55 -0.33
N GLN A 158 5.51 -6.66 -0.64
CA GLN A 158 4.44 -6.03 0.15
C GLN A 158 4.36 -6.62 1.56
N VAL A 159 4.28 -7.95 1.68
CA VAL A 159 4.23 -8.62 2.99
C VAL A 159 5.46 -8.28 3.83
N TYR A 160 6.65 -8.26 3.22
CA TYR A 160 7.88 -7.91 3.92
C TYR A 160 7.88 -6.45 4.38
N GLY A 161 7.41 -5.52 3.54
CA GLY A 161 7.25 -4.11 3.90
C GLY A 161 6.35 -3.92 5.12
N ASP A 162 5.15 -4.52 5.13
CA ASP A 162 4.21 -4.43 6.25
C ASP A 162 4.75 -5.08 7.54
N VAL A 163 5.45 -6.21 7.42
CA VAL A 163 6.10 -6.84 8.57
C VAL A 163 7.13 -5.89 9.18
N LEU A 164 7.94 -5.21 8.35
CA LEU A 164 8.89 -4.21 8.83
C LEU A 164 8.19 -2.95 9.36
N TYR A 165 7.08 -2.53 8.77
CA TYR A 165 6.25 -1.43 9.25
C TYR A 165 5.81 -1.64 10.70
N TYR A 166 5.26 -2.82 11.00
CA TYR A 166 4.90 -3.20 12.36
C TYR A 166 6.12 -3.40 13.26
N ALA A 167 7.15 -4.08 12.77
CA ALA A 167 8.33 -4.40 13.57
C ALA A 167 9.08 -3.15 14.03
N THR A 168 9.24 -2.15 13.16
CA THR A 168 9.91 -0.88 13.51
C THR A 168 9.12 -0.10 14.56
N SER A 169 7.79 -0.04 14.41
CA SER A 169 6.92 0.62 15.38
C SER A 169 6.97 -0.06 16.76
N LEU A 170 6.86 -1.40 16.78
CA LEU A 170 6.95 -2.18 18.00
C LEU A 170 8.34 -2.09 18.63
N PHE A 171 9.40 -2.05 17.83
CA PHE A 171 10.76 -1.88 18.32
C PHE A 171 10.90 -0.56 19.07
N ASP A 172 10.47 0.55 18.49
CA ASP A 172 10.50 1.86 19.15
C ASP A 172 9.63 1.91 20.41
N PHE A 173 8.48 1.23 20.40
CA PHE A 173 7.67 1.10 21.60
C PHE A 173 8.40 0.37 22.73
N TYR A 174 8.95 -0.83 22.45
CA TYR A 174 9.56 -1.67 23.49
C TYR A 174 10.92 -1.15 23.98
N TYR A 175 11.73 -0.55 23.09
CA TYR A 175 13.10 -0.15 23.43
C TYR A 175 13.24 1.34 23.74
N HIS A 176 12.37 2.19 23.18
CA HIS A 176 12.42 3.64 23.37
C HIS A 176 11.19 4.20 24.10
N GLY A 177 10.17 3.38 24.39
CA GLY A 177 8.93 3.83 25.02
C GLY A 177 8.13 4.80 24.16
N MET A 178 8.34 4.78 22.84
CA MET A 178 7.75 5.72 21.90
C MET A 178 6.46 5.13 21.31
N GLU A 179 5.34 5.80 21.56
CA GLU A 179 4.05 5.49 20.95
C GLU A 179 3.73 6.50 19.84
N PHE A 180 3.47 6.01 18.64
CA PHE A 180 3.14 6.84 17.47
C PHE A 180 1.65 6.85 17.12
N CYS A 181 0.89 5.90 17.67
CA CYS A 181 -0.56 5.79 17.49
C CYS A 181 -1.27 6.53 18.62
N ARG A 182 -2.40 7.16 18.30
CA ARG A 182 -3.30 7.68 19.30
C ARG A 182 -3.92 6.57 20.17
N PRO A 183 -4.23 6.85 21.45
CA PRO A 183 -4.72 5.84 22.40
C PRO A 183 -6.14 5.35 22.11
N GLU A 184 -6.94 6.08 21.32
CA GLU A 184 -8.27 5.61 20.94
C GLU A 184 -8.20 4.36 20.07
N GLY A 185 -8.85 3.28 20.52
CA GLY A 185 -8.73 1.96 19.88
C GLY A 185 -9.13 1.91 18.41
N TYR A 186 -9.93 2.86 17.90
CA TYR A 186 -10.24 2.96 16.47
C TYR A 186 -9.00 3.24 15.62
N TYR A 187 -8.10 4.14 16.04
CA TYR A 187 -6.89 4.45 15.28
C TYR A 187 -5.95 3.24 15.21
N PHE A 188 -5.80 2.53 16.32
CA PHE A 188 -4.97 1.32 16.35
C PHE A 188 -5.60 0.16 15.57
N TRP A 189 -6.82 -0.25 15.89
CA TRP A 189 -7.39 -1.47 15.31
C TRP A 189 -7.83 -1.30 13.87
N PHE A 190 -8.38 -0.14 13.50
CA PHE A 190 -8.91 0.06 12.15
C PHE A 190 -7.84 0.61 11.21
N TYR A 191 -7.21 1.76 11.52
CA TYR A 191 -6.22 2.34 10.61
C TYR A 191 -4.88 1.61 10.67
N TYR A 192 -4.27 1.47 11.84
CA TYR A 192 -2.93 0.90 11.94
C TYR A 192 -2.91 -0.62 11.67
N PHE A 193 -3.80 -1.38 12.31
CA PHE A 193 -3.82 -2.83 12.15
C PHE A 193 -4.59 -3.28 10.90
N PHE A 194 -5.89 -3.01 10.82
CA PHE A 194 -6.72 -3.62 9.78
C PHE A 194 -6.35 -3.19 8.35
N MET A 195 -6.07 -1.90 8.09
CA MET A 195 -5.73 -1.46 6.73
C MET A 195 -4.43 -2.10 6.21
N ASN A 196 -3.38 -2.19 7.05
CA ASN A 196 -2.13 -2.83 6.65
C ASN A 196 -2.26 -4.38 6.64
N PHE A 197 -3.11 -4.96 7.51
CA PHE A 197 -3.36 -6.40 7.49
C PHE A 197 -3.96 -6.90 6.16
N ILE A 198 -4.75 -6.06 5.45
CA ILE A 198 -5.28 -6.40 4.12
C ILE A 198 -4.13 -6.72 3.15
N TRP A 199 -3.07 -5.90 3.15
CA TRP A 199 -1.89 -6.08 2.30
C TRP A 199 -1.13 -7.36 2.64
N ILE A 200 -0.96 -7.66 3.93
CA ILE A 200 -0.37 -8.93 4.38
C ILE A 200 -1.20 -10.13 3.91
N ALA A 201 -2.52 -10.10 4.13
CA ALA A 201 -3.40 -11.22 3.83
C ALA A 201 -3.50 -11.49 2.33
N VAL A 202 -3.74 -10.45 1.54
CA VAL A 202 -3.88 -10.58 0.07
C VAL A 202 -2.53 -10.85 -0.58
N GLY A 203 -1.46 -10.20 -0.12
CA GLY A 203 -0.09 -10.50 -0.57
C GLY A 203 0.29 -11.95 -0.30
N SER A 204 0.05 -12.45 0.91
CA SER A 204 0.33 -13.86 1.26
C SER A 204 -0.47 -14.83 0.38
N TYR A 205 -1.73 -14.53 0.11
CA TYR A 205 -2.56 -15.32 -0.79
C TYR A 205 -1.98 -15.38 -2.22
N TYR A 206 -1.61 -14.23 -2.81
CA TYR A 206 -1.06 -14.18 -4.17
C TYR A 206 0.36 -14.75 -4.27
N ALA A 207 1.17 -14.62 -3.21
CA ALA A 207 2.47 -15.28 -3.11
C ALA A 207 2.28 -16.80 -3.12
N TYR A 208 1.40 -17.34 -2.28
CA TYR A 208 1.08 -18.76 -2.24
C TYR A 208 0.55 -19.26 -3.59
N GLN A 209 -0.43 -18.56 -4.18
CA GLN A 209 -0.99 -18.91 -5.49
C GLN A 209 0.11 -19.01 -6.55
N SER A 210 0.96 -17.98 -6.66
CA SER A 210 2.03 -17.96 -7.65
C SER A 210 3.07 -19.05 -7.41
N ALA A 211 3.47 -19.30 -6.17
CA ALA A 211 4.41 -20.37 -5.84
C ALA A 211 3.87 -21.74 -6.26
N VAL A 212 2.59 -22.00 -6.02
CA VAL A 212 1.91 -23.24 -6.44
C VAL A 212 1.88 -23.37 -7.97
N GLU A 213 1.48 -22.32 -8.70
CA GLU A 213 1.41 -22.37 -10.16
C GLU A 213 2.79 -22.52 -10.82
N ILE A 214 3.80 -21.84 -10.31
CA ILE A 214 5.19 -22.00 -10.76
C ILE A 214 5.65 -23.45 -10.54
N THR A 215 5.44 -24.00 -9.34
CA THR A 215 5.84 -25.37 -9.01
C THR A 215 5.14 -26.39 -9.91
N ARG A 216 3.83 -26.21 -10.16
CA ARG A 216 3.06 -27.06 -11.09
C ARG A 216 3.60 -27.00 -12.52
N ALA A 217 3.97 -25.81 -13.00
CA ALA A 217 4.53 -25.64 -14.33
C ALA A 217 5.87 -26.38 -14.49
N PHE A 218 6.78 -26.24 -13.52
CA PHE A 218 8.06 -26.95 -13.53
C PHE A 218 7.90 -28.47 -13.38
N GLY A 219 6.94 -28.94 -12.58
CA GLY A 219 6.62 -30.37 -12.48
C GLY A 219 6.22 -30.98 -13.82
N LYS A 220 5.32 -30.29 -14.56
CA LYS A 220 4.91 -30.71 -15.91
C LYS A 220 6.05 -30.70 -16.91
N LEU A 221 6.92 -29.67 -16.85
CA LEU A 221 8.10 -29.60 -17.72
C LEU A 221 9.04 -30.80 -17.49
N GLY A 222 9.28 -31.16 -16.22
CA GLY A 222 10.09 -32.33 -15.88
C GLY A 222 9.49 -33.66 -16.34
N GLU A 223 8.16 -33.80 -16.37
CA GLU A 223 7.50 -34.97 -16.97
C GLU A 223 7.71 -35.06 -18.48
N LEU A 224 7.59 -33.93 -19.18
CA LEU A 224 7.80 -33.87 -20.63
C LEU A 224 9.25 -34.21 -21.00
N ASP A 225 10.22 -33.69 -20.24
CA ASP A 225 11.63 -33.98 -20.47
C ASP A 225 11.97 -35.46 -20.23
N ARG A 226 11.35 -36.10 -19.23
CA ARG A 226 11.51 -37.55 -18.99
C ARG A 226 10.96 -38.37 -20.14
N LYS A 227 9.76 -38.04 -20.63
CA LYS A 227 9.15 -38.71 -21.79
C LYS A 227 9.98 -38.54 -23.07
N ARG A 228 10.62 -37.38 -23.26
CA ARG A 228 11.51 -37.14 -24.41
C ARG A 228 12.80 -37.96 -24.33
N LYS A 229 13.31 -38.24 -23.13
CA LYS A 229 14.53 -39.04 -22.93
C LYS A 229 14.27 -40.55 -23.01
N SER A 230 13.02 -41.00 -22.85
CA SER A 230 12.63 -42.41 -22.94
C SER A 230 12.24 -42.86 -24.37
N ASN A 231 12.15 -41.92 -25.32
CA ASN A 231 11.91 -42.16 -26.73
C ASN A 231 13.20 -41.97 -27.52
#